data_AF-A0A2A2EE21-F1
#
_entry.id   AF-A0A2A2EE21-F1
#
_cell.length_a   1.000
_cell.length_b   1.000
_cell.length_c   1.000
_cell.angle_alpha   90.00
_cell.angle_beta   90.00
_cell.angle_gamma   90.00
#
_symmetry.space_group_name_H-M   'P 1'
#
loop_
_entity.id
_entity.type
_entity.pdbx_description
1 polymer ?
#
loop_
_entity_poly.entity_id
_entity_poly.type
_entity_poly.pdbx_seq_one_letter_code
_entity_poly.pdbx_strand_id
1 'polypeptide(L)'
;MEFTTRLKDLRRQAALSQEQLANRIGVSRQAITKWESGAGRPEIENLVALADVFAVSVDSLLGVADTSGGAAAREYRYESATNYDIDGAKHFDIDCGSLYAVTIRGYDGEQLRVRVVSNTVAELVRHFKVSIDDRSKRLDVVVKRGSGISETLAKDDVSVILWIPQRYVTTMECAAKAYEAHVRGLSCDGLELDVRTQRLDLDDVHGHVEINCNLDMEIDCLSLDGRVDVNQLSATSRISVPKGTPVAVLTHGLRTRTIVGGGVHVDEDAANIVELNGVASELIIEGK
;
A
#
# COMPACT_ATOMS: atom_id res chain seq x y z
N MET A 1 -1.92 14.87 -14.91
CA MET A 1 -2.67 15.74 -15.84
C MET A 1 -3.55 16.67 -15.01
N GLU A 2 -3.56 17.98 -15.27
CA GLU A 2 -4.35 18.96 -14.49
C GLU A 2 -5.87 18.78 -14.71
N PHE A 3 -6.66 18.89 -13.64
CA PHE A 3 -8.13 18.75 -13.63
C PHE A 3 -8.82 19.52 -14.78
N THR A 4 -8.37 20.75 -15.05
CA THR A 4 -8.94 21.64 -16.08
C THR A 4 -8.85 21.05 -17.49
N THR A 5 -7.71 20.42 -17.80
CA THR A 5 -7.45 19.81 -19.11
C THR A 5 -8.24 18.51 -19.22
N ARG A 6 -8.25 17.73 -18.15
CA ARG A 6 -8.96 16.46 -18.08
C ARG A 6 -10.47 16.61 -18.23
N LEU A 7 -11.07 17.57 -17.52
CA LEU A 7 -12.50 17.89 -17.63
C LEU A 7 -12.88 18.21 -19.09
N LYS A 8 -12.05 19.03 -19.76
CA LYS A 8 -12.25 19.42 -21.15
C LYS A 8 -12.14 18.23 -22.11
N ASP A 9 -11.22 17.30 -21.83
CA ASP A 9 -11.00 16.12 -22.65
C ASP A 9 -12.12 15.08 -22.46
N LEU A 10 -12.54 14.79 -21.23
CA LEU A 10 -13.69 13.93 -20.95
C LEU A 10 -14.97 14.47 -21.61
N ARG A 11 -15.20 15.79 -21.53
CA ARG A 11 -16.33 16.42 -22.21
C ARG A 11 -16.27 16.21 -23.72
N ARG A 12 -15.09 16.35 -24.33
CA ARG A 12 -14.90 16.15 -25.77
C ARG A 12 -15.05 14.69 -26.18
N GLN A 13 -14.55 13.76 -25.38
CA GLN A 13 -14.70 12.32 -25.60
C GLN A 13 -16.18 11.90 -25.53
N ALA A 14 -16.94 12.50 -24.62
CA ALA A 14 -18.40 12.32 -24.52
C ALA A 14 -19.18 13.09 -25.61
N ALA A 15 -18.49 13.76 -26.55
CA ALA A 15 -19.08 14.59 -27.61
C ALA A 15 -20.07 15.67 -27.11
N LEU A 16 -19.86 16.20 -25.91
CA LEU A 16 -20.72 17.22 -25.31
C LEU A 16 -20.20 18.63 -25.56
N SER A 17 -21.10 19.57 -25.85
CA SER A 17 -20.80 20.99 -25.72
C SER A 17 -20.74 21.40 -24.24
N GLN A 18 -20.10 22.54 -23.94
CA GLN A 18 -20.09 23.07 -22.56
C GLN A 18 -21.51 23.35 -22.04
N GLU A 19 -22.43 23.71 -22.93
CA GLU A 19 -23.83 23.96 -22.61
C GLU A 19 -24.57 22.65 -22.31
N GLN A 20 -24.31 21.60 -23.08
CA GLN A 20 -24.89 20.28 -22.85
C GLN A 20 -24.38 19.66 -21.55
N LEU A 21 -23.10 19.81 -21.22
CA LEU A 21 -22.56 19.36 -19.94
C LEU A 21 -23.17 20.13 -18.77
N ALA A 22 -23.24 21.46 -18.89
CA ALA A 22 -23.87 22.33 -17.89
C ALA A 22 -25.31 21.92 -17.57
N ASN A 23 -26.10 21.65 -18.62
CA ASN A 23 -27.49 21.22 -18.47
C ASN A 23 -27.61 19.83 -17.81
N ARG A 24 -26.66 18.92 -18.05
CA ARG A 24 -26.69 17.56 -17.46
C ARG A 24 -26.43 17.55 -15.96
N ILE A 25 -25.59 18.44 -15.45
CA ILE A 25 -25.24 18.51 -14.03
C ILE A 25 -25.92 19.67 -13.28
N GLY A 26 -26.83 20.39 -13.94
CA GLY A 26 -27.62 21.45 -13.31
C GLY A 26 -26.87 22.74 -12.98
N VAL A 27 -25.83 23.09 -13.76
CA VAL A 27 -25.04 24.32 -13.56
C VAL A 27 -25.11 25.26 -14.76
N SER A 28 -24.60 26.48 -14.62
CA SER A 28 -24.49 27.41 -15.75
C SER A 28 -23.35 27.03 -16.71
N ARG A 29 -23.51 27.30 -18.00
CA ARG A 29 -22.43 27.18 -19.01
C ARG A 29 -21.17 27.95 -18.61
N GLN A 30 -21.33 29.09 -17.93
CA GLN A 30 -20.22 29.89 -17.43
C GLN A 30 -19.42 29.17 -16.34
N ALA A 31 -20.06 28.37 -15.49
CA ALA A 31 -19.37 27.54 -14.50
C ALA A 31 -18.44 26.52 -15.18
N ILE A 32 -18.94 25.78 -16.18
CA ILE A 32 -18.12 24.87 -16.99
C ILE A 32 -16.94 25.59 -17.65
N THR A 33 -17.19 26.79 -18.19
CA THR A 33 -16.12 27.60 -18.82
C THR A 33 -15.03 27.97 -17.81
N LYS A 34 -15.41 28.41 -16.60
CA LYS A 34 -14.47 28.75 -15.53
C LYS A 34 -13.66 27.54 -15.07
N TRP A 35 -14.28 26.37 -14.97
CA TRP A 35 -13.60 25.14 -14.57
C TRP A 35 -12.62 24.67 -15.65
N GLU A 36 -13.02 24.68 -16.93
CA GLU A 36 -12.14 24.31 -18.04
C GLU A 36 -11.01 25.32 -18.30
N SER A 37 -11.18 26.58 -17.91
CA SER A 37 -10.15 27.62 -18.04
C SER A 37 -9.28 27.79 -16.77
N GLY A 38 -9.55 27.04 -15.70
CA GLY A 38 -8.86 27.19 -14.41
C GLY A 38 -9.18 28.48 -13.64
N ALA A 39 -10.19 29.23 -14.08
CA ALA A 39 -10.62 30.49 -13.43
C ALA A 39 -11.57 30.25 -12.24
N GLY A 40 -11.83 28.99 -11.90
CA GLY A 40 -12.63 28.57 -10.75
C GLY A 40 -12.57 27.06 -10.57
N ARG A 41 -13.02 26.56 -9.41
CA ARG A 41 -13.09 25.12 -9.10
C ARG A 41 -14.54 24.71 -8.83
N PRO A 42 -14.95 23.50 -9.22
CA PRO A 42 -16.24 22.95 -8.81
C PRO A 42 -16.23 22.63 -7.31
N GLU A 43 -17.42 22.70 -6.70
CA GLU A 43 -17.66 22.20 -5.36
C GLU A 43 -17.83 20.67 -5.37
N ILE A 44 -17.82 20.05 -4.18
CA ILE A 44 -17.85 18.58 -4.03
C ILE A 44 -19.05 17.95 -4.76
N GLU A 45 -20.24 18.53 -4.61
CA GLU A 45 -21.45 18.04 -5.28
C GLU A 45 -21.32 18.04 -6.81
N ASN A 46 -20.70 19.09 -7.35
CA ASN A 46 -20.44 19.21 -8.77
C ASN A 46 -19.35 18.24 -9.26
N LEU A 47 -18.34 17.95 -8.42
CA LEU A 47 -17.33 16.94 -8.72
C LEU A 47 -17.93 15.54 -8.82
N VAL A 48 -18.83 15.19 -7.91
CA VAL A 48 -19.55 13.91 -7.94
C VAL A 48 -20.44 13.84 -9.19
N ALA A 49 -21.21 14.88 -9.48
CA ALA A 49 -22.06 14.92 -10.67
C ALA A 49 -21.27 14.82 -11.99
N LEU A 50 -20.09 15.45 -12.05
CA LEU A 50 -19.18 15.32 -13.19
C LEU A 50 -18.63 13.90 -13.33
N ALA A 51 -18.21 13.29 -12.23
CA ALA A 51 -17.72 11.91 -12.18
C ALA A 51 -18.78 10.93 -12.70
N ASP A 52 -20.04 11.09 -12.26
CA ASP A 52 -21.17 10.29 -12.71
C ASP A 52 -21.46 10.46 -14.20
N VAL A 53 -21.48 11.71 -14.71
CA VAL A 53 -21.74 11.99 -16.13
C VAL A 53 -20.70 11.36 -17.05
N PHE A 54 -19.45 11.27 -16.62
CA PHE A 54 -18.36 10.69 -17.40
C PHE A 54 -18.09 9.23 -17.06
N ALA A 55 -18.82 8.64 -16.12
CA ALA A 55 -18.60 7.29 -15.60
C ALA A 55 -17.14 7.05 -15.17
N VAL A 56 -16.55 8.02 -14.47
CA VAL A 56 -15.21 7.95 -13.89
C VAL A 56 -15.29 8.16 -12.38
N SER A 57 -14.27 7.73 -11.61
CA SER A 57 -14.20 8.12 -10.19
C SER A 57 -13.85 9.60 -10.04
N VAL A 58 -14.23 10.21 -8.91
CA VAL A 58 -13.81 11.58 -8.57
C VAL A 58 -12.28 11.68 -8.55
N ASP A 59 -11.61 10.65 -8.04
CA ASP A 59 -10.15 10.55 -8.09
C ASP A 59 -9.64 10.56 -9.53
N SER A 60 -10.26 9.80 -10.44
CA SER A 60 -9.88 9.82 -11.86
C SER A 60 -10.10 11.21 -12.43
N LEU A 61 -11.25 11.84 -12.20
CA LEU A 61 -11.56 13.21 -12.65
C LEU A 61 -10.55 14.26 -12.15
N LEU A 62 -10.04 14.10 -10.94
CA LEU A 62 -9.02 14.95 -10.35
C LEU A 62 -7.59 14.58 -10.79
N GLY A 63 -7.43 13.50 -11.55
CA GLY A 63 -6.13 13.01 -12.04
C GLY A 63 -5.38 12.12 -11.04
N VAL A 64 -6.07 11.59 -10.04
CA VAL A 64 -5.57 10.73 -8.95
C VAL A 64 -5.70 9.23 -9.29
N ALA A 65 -6.70 8.81 -10.09
CA ALA A 65 -6.98 7.39 -10.35
C ALA A 65 -6.76 6.88 -11.79
N ASP A 66 -5.93 7.52 -12.61
CA ASP A 66 -5.46 6.91 -13.88
C ASP A 66 -4.36 5.86 -13.65
N THR A 67 -4.58 4.97 -12.68
CA THR A 67 -3.76 3.79 -12.43
C THR A 67 -4.67 2.63 -12.09
N SER A 68 -5.36 2.11 -13.10
CA SER A 68 -5.96 0.77 -13.08
C SER A 68 -5.58 0.09 -14.39
N GLY A 69 -4.47 -0.66 -14.34
CA GLY A 69 -3.96 -1.42 -15.47
C GLY A 69 -2.44 -1.28 -15.64
N GLY A 70 -1.68 -2.21 -15.05
CA GLY A 70 -0.27 -2.43 -15.37
C GLY A 70 0.70 -1.63 -14.50
N ALA A 71 1.74 -2.33 -14.06
CA ALA A 71 2.88 -1.84 -13.29
C ALA A 71 3.73 -0.81 -14.07
N ALA A 72 3.17 0.37 -14.35
CA ALA A 72 3.92 1.59 -14.59
C ALA A 72 3.78 2.46 -13.34
N ALA A 73 4.90 2.90 -12.79
CA ALA A 73 4.98 3.70 -11.57
C ALA A 73 3.93 4.82 -11.58
N ARG A 74 3.15 4.96 -10.49
CA ARG A 74 2.61 6.27 -10.14
C ARG A 74 3.81 7.20 -10.08
N GLU A 75 3.99 8.08 -11.05
CA GLU A 75 5.01 9.13 -10.97
C GLU A 75 4.57 10.07 -9.84
N TYR A 76 5.09 9.83 -8.64
CA TYR A 76 4.89 10.74 -7.52
C TYR A 76 5.51 12.10 -7.89
N ARG A 77 4.80 13.18 -7.57
CA ARG A 77 5.27 14.53 -7.89
C ARG A 77 6.61 14.88 -7.23
N TYR A 78 6.83 14.35 -6.02
CA TYR A 78 8.02 14.59 -5.23
C TYR A 78 8.61 13.26 -4.76
N GLU A 79 9.93 13.17 -4.82
CA GLU A 79 10.71 12.00 -4.41
C GLU A 79 11.98 12.45 -3.67
N SER A 80 12.31 11.73 -2.60
CA SER A 80 13.62 11.73 -1.96
C SER A 80 14.22 10.34 -2.10
N ALA A 81 15.41 10.26 -2.69
CA ALA A 81 16.05 9.00 -3.06
C ALA A 81 17.33 8.74 -2.28
N THR A 82 17.40 7.57 -1.64
CA THR A 82 18.62 7.02 -1.03
C THR A 82 18.92 5.68 -1.67
N ASN A 83 20.13 5.50 -2.22
CA ASN A 83 20.66 4.23 -2.68
C ASN A 83 21.87 3.87 -1.83
N TYR A 84 22.01 2.60 -1.46
CA TYR A 84 23.09 2.13 -0.61
C TYR A 84 23.57 0.76 -1.08
N ASP A 85 24.88 0.62 -1.30
CA ASP A 85 25.50 -0.64 -1.72
C ASP A 85 25.55 -1.62 -0.55
N ILE A 86 25.20 -2.89 -0.80
CA ILE A 86 25.16 -3.93 0.23
C ILE A 86 26.27 -4.94 -0.02
N ASP A 87 26.98 -5.32 1.04
CA ASP A 87 28.00 -6.36 1.00
C ASP A 87 27.58 -7.63 1.76
N GLY A 88 27.47 -8.74 1.03
CA GLY A 88 27.11 -10.02 1.62
C GLY A 88 25.67 -10.10 2.13
N ALA A 89 25.30 -11.29 2.59
CA ALA A 89 23.95 -11.58 3.05
C ALA A 89 23.75 -11.07 4.49
N LYS A 90 22.62 -10.40 4.75
CA LYS A 90 22.32 -9.70 5.99
C LYS A 90 20.84 -9.84 6.38
N HIS A 91 20.58 -9.66 7.67
CA HIS A 91 19.26 -9.31 8.18
C HIS A 91 18.98 -7.81 7.95
N PHE A 92 17.81 -7.48 7.41
CA PHE A 92 17.39 -6.10 7.15
C PHE A 92 16.40 -5.68 8.24
N ASP A 93 16.74 -4.68 9.05
CA ASP A 93 15.85 -4.11 10.07
C ASP A 93 15.48 -2.69 9.64
N ILE A 94 14.20 -2.45 9.33
CA ILE A 94 13.74 -1.20 8.74
C ILE A 94 12.60 -0.57 9.54
N ASP A 95 12.82 0.63 10.09
CA ASP A 95 11.78 1.48 10.69
C ASP A 95 11.40 2.61 9.73
N CYS A 96 10.18 2.56 9.20
CA CYS A 96 9.64 3.56 8.30
C CYS A 96 8.88 4.69 9.02
N GLY A 97 8.65 4.59 10.32
CA GLY A 97 7.93 5.57 11.12
C GLY A 97 6.43 5.65 10.78
N SER A 98 5.88 6.87 10.87
CA SER A 98 4.45 7.16 10.60
C SER A 98 4.28 7.80 9.23
N LEU A 99 3.52 7.16 8.35
CA LEU A 99 3.36 7.53 6.94
C LEU A 99 2.01 7.03 6.39
N TYR A 100 1.66 7.36 5.15
CA TYR A 100 0.46 6.85 4.48
C TYR A 100 0.60 5.37 4.09
N ALA A 101 1.60 5.03 3.27
CA ALA A 101 1.84 3.65 2.86
C ALA A 101 3.31 3.24 2.88
N VAL A 102 3.58 1.99 3.23
CA VAL A 102 4.89 1.36 3.04
C VAL A 102 4.80 0.28 1.96
N THR A 103 5.77 0.25 1.05
CA THR A 103 5.85 -0.77 0.00
C THR A 103 7.24 -1.39 0.00
N ILE A 104 7.31 -2.69 0.25
CA ILE A 104 8.53 -3.49 0.15
C ILE A 104 8.50 -4.22 -1.19
N ARG A 105 9.59 -4.12 -1.96
CA ARG A 105 9.73 -4.78 -3.26
C ARG A 105 11.05 -5.53 -3.31
N GLY A 106 11.01 -6.84 -3.41
CA GLY A 106 12.22 -7.56 -3.80
C GLY A 106 12.52 -7.30 -5.28
N TYR A 107 13.80 -7.23 -5.61
CA TYR A 107 14.25 -7.09 -7.00
C TYR A 107 15.65 -7.67 -7.21
N ASP A 108 15.96 -7.92 -8.48
CA ASP A 108 17.32 -8.28 -8.91
C ASP A 108 18.17 -7.02 -9.06
N GLY A 109 19.10 -6.82 -8.12
CA GLY A 109 20.01 -5.70 -8.11
C GLY A 109 20.98 -5.70 -6.93
N GLU A 110 21.80 -4.67 -6.86
CA GLU A 110 22.97 -4.62 -5.97
C GLU A 110 22.80 -3.71 -4.75
N GLN A 111 21.82 -2.80 -4.82
CA GLN A 111 21.66 -1.72 -3.85
C GLN A 111 20.36 -1.86 -3.08
N LEU A 112 20.38 -1.54 -1.79
CA LEU A 112 19.16 -1.11 -1.13
C LEU A 112 18.73 0.24 -1.73
N ARG A 113 17.46 0.37 -2.14
CA ARG A 113 16.89 1.65 -2.54
C ARG A 113 15.75 2.02 -1.62
N VAL A 114 15.85 3.18 -0.98
CA VAL A 114 14.80 3.76 -0.15
C VAL A 114 14.30 4.99 -0.88
N ARG A 115 12.99 5.06 -1.15
CA ARG A 115 12.32 6.25 -1.68
C ARG A 115 11.28 6.73 -0.70
N VAL A 116 11.35 8.00 -0.36
CA VAL A 116 10.24 8.71 0.29
C VAL A 116 9.55 9.50 -0.82
N VAL A 117 8.25 9.32 -0.98
CA VAL A 117 7.49 9.88 -2.11
C VAL A 117 6.19 10.53 -1.64
N SER A 118 5.74 11.56 -2.37
CA SER A 118 4.49 12.28 -2.08
C SER A 118 4.02 13.07 -3.30
N ASN A 119 2.72 13.35 -3.39
CA ASN A 119 2.13 14.25 -4.38
C ASN A 119 1.88 15.67 -3.85
N THR A 120 1.85 15.82 -2.52
CA THR A 120 1.46 17.05 -1.82
C THR A 120 2.62 17.69 -1.05
N VAL A 121 3.61 16.90 -0.60
CA VAL A 121 4.74 17.36 0.20
C VAL A 121 5.98 17.54 -0.68
N ALA A 122 6.33 18.79 -0.96
CA ALA A 122 7.57 19.14 -1.63
C ALA A 122 8.79 19.01 -0.70
N GLU A 123 10.01 19.10 -1.26
CA GLU A 123 11.26 19.14 -0.50
C GLU A 123 11.44 18.00 0.53
N LEU A 124 10.99 16.78 0.19
CA LEU A 124 10.97 15.63 1.10
C LEU A 124 12.27 15.38 1.86
N VAL A 125 13.44 15.63 1.25
CA VAL A 125 14.77 15.52 1.88
C VAL A 125 14.92 16.39 3.15
N ARG A 126 14.21 17.54 3.22
CA ARG A 126 14.22 18.41 4.41
C ARG A 126 13.32 17.90 5.52
N HIS A 127 12.29 17.13 5.15
CA HIS A 127 11.25 16.65 6.05
C HIS A 127 11.48 15.21 6.52
N PHE A 128 12.22 14.41 5.76
CA PHE A 128 12.49 13.01 6.06
C PHE A 128 13.97 12.72 5.86
N LYS A 129 14.59 12.15 6.91
CA LYS A 129 15.98 11.73 6.88
C LYS A 129 16.05 10.21 6.92
N VAL A 130 16.63 9.62 5.88
CA VAL A 130 17.00 8.20 5.87
C VAL A 130 18.39 8.05 6.51
N SER A 131 18.50 7.18 7.51
CA SER A 131 19.77 6.83 8.16
C SER A 131 20.00 5.33 8.00
N ILE A 132 21.24 4.94 7.69
CA ILE A 132 21.62 3.54 7.46
C ILE A 132 22.82 3.24 8.36
N ASP A 133 22.71 2.20 9.17
CA ASP A 133 23.80 1.62 9.97
C ASP A 133 24.08 0.20 9.46
N ASP A 134 25.16 0.04 8.71
CA ASP A 134 25.56 -1.22 8.09
C ASP A 134 26.60 -1.95 8.94
N ARG A 135 26.24 -3.17 9.36
CA ARG A 135 27.08 -4.10 10.10
C ARG A 135 27.21 -5.39 9.31
N SER A 136 28.21 -6.19 9.65
CA SER A 136 28.58 -7.39 8.88
C SER A 136 27.44 -8.36 8.57
N LYS A 137 26.43 -8.49 9.45
CA LYS A 137 25.29 -9.41 9.28
C LYS A 137 23.92 -8.73 9.42
N ARG A 138 23.89 -7.42 9.60
CA ARG A 138 22.67 -6.68 9.91
C ARG A 138 22.75 -5.28 9.31
N LEU A 139 21.67 -4.85 8.67
CA LEU A 139 21.51 -3.54 8.08
C LEU A 139 20.32 -2.86 8.74
N ASP A 140 20.58 -1.83 9.55
CA ASP A 140 19.55 -1.04 10.20
C ASP A 140 19.23 0.20 9.36
N VAL A 141 17.96 0.41 9.01
CA VAL A 141 17.50 1.53 8.18
C VAL A 141 16.38 2.26 8.90
N VAL A 142 16.53 3.57 9.08
CA VAL A 142 15.52 4.39 9.77
C VAL A 142 15.11 5.57 8.91
N VAL A 143 13.81 5.68 8.61
CA VAL A 143 13.20 6.84 7.95
C VAL A 143 12.62 7.77 9.02
N LYS A 144 13.38 8.81 9.38
CA LYS A 144 13.00 9.73 10.44
C LYS A 144 12.29 10.96 9.91
N ARG A 145 11.05 11.18 10.37
CA ARG A 145 10.32 12.44 10.17
C ARG A 145 10.95 13.59 10.97
N GLY A 146 11.22 14.70 10.31
CA GLY A 146 11.74 15.94 10.88
C GLY A 146 10.64 16.83 11.48
N SER A 147 11.04 17.89 12.18
CA SER A 147 10.12 18.82 12.85
C SER A 147 9.31 19.71 11.90
N GLY A 148 9.73 19.84 10.65
CA GLY A 148 9.08 20.69 9.64
C GLY A 148 7.80 20.12 9.03
N ILE A 149 7.35 18.93 9.44
CA ILE A 149 6.13 18.28 8.94
C ILE A 149 5.39 17.59 10.10
N SER A 150 4.06 17.69 10.12
CA SER A 150 3.24 16.99 11.12
C SER A 150 3.10 15.50 10.79
N GLU A 151 2.76 14.68 11.78
CA GLU A 151 2.46 13.28 11.54
C GLU A 151 1.20 13.09 10.69
N THR A 152 0.19 13.94 10.88
CA THR A 152 -1.04 13.93 10.08
C THR A 152 -0.73 14.11 8.61
N LEU A 153 0.03 15.15 8.24
CA LEU A 153 0.37 15.40 6.83
C LEU A 153 1.22 14.26 6.24
N ALA A 154 2.10 13.65 7.05
CA ALA A 154 2.84 12.47 6.61
C ALA A 154 1.92 11.27 6.35
N LYS A 155 0.92 11.06 7.21
CA LYS A 155 -0.08 10.00 7.07
C LYS A 155 -1.11 10.24 5.97
N ASP A 156 -1.25 11.47 5.49
CA ASP A 156 -2.20 11.78 4.42
C ASP A 156 -1.69 11.36 3.03
N ASP A 157 -0.38 11.50 2.75
CA ASP A 157 0.14 11.31 1.36
C ASP A 157 1.64 10.98 1.25
N VAL A 158 2.36 10.78 2.35
CA VAL A 158 3.79 10.37 2.26
C VAL A 158 3.86 8.85 2.26
N SER A 159 4.49 8.26 1.24
CA SER A 159 4.75 6.82 1.19
C SER A 159 6.25 6.53 1.20
N VAL A 160 6.63 5.37 1.71
CA VAL A 160 8.00 4.85 1.62
C VAL A 160 8.00 3.60 0.74
N ILE A 161 8.86 3.58 -0.27
CA ILE A 161 9.05 2.45 -1.16
C ILE A 161 10.48 1.94 -0.98
N LEU A 162 10.61 0.66 -0.65
CA LEU A 162 11.84 -0.06 -0.40
C LEU A 162 12.06 -1.05 -1.53
N TRP A 163 13.20 -0.96 -2.22
CA TRP A 163 13.66 -2.00 -3.13
C TRP A 163 14.77 -2.80 -2.44
N ILE A 164 14.44 -4.04 -2.10
CA ILE A 164 15.29 -4.97 -1.37
C ILE A 164 16.03 -5.86 -2.38
N PRO A 165 17.38 -5.80 -2.43
CA PRO A 165 18.15 -6.65 -3.33
C PRO A 165 18.12 -8.11 -2.84
N GLN A 166 17.43 -8.97 -3.57
CA GLN A 166 17.08 -10.34 -3.17
C GLN A 166 18.29 -11.20 -2.77
N ARG A 167 19.42 -11.01 -3.46
CA ARG A 167 20.65 -11.77 -3.20
C ARG A 167 21.32 -11.49 -1.85
N TYR A 168 20.88 -10.45 -1.14
CA TYR A 168 21.49 -10.03 0.12
C TYR A 168 20.55 -10.15 1.33
N VAL A 169 19.24 -10.32 1.13
CA VAL A 169 18.32 -10.46 2.26
C VAL A 169 18.28 -11.91 2.73
N THR A 170 18.61 -12.15 3.99
CA THR A 170 18.36 -13.46 4.65
C THR A 170 17.03 -13.44 5.35
N THR A 171 16.84 -12.46 6.24
CA THR A 171 15.61 -12.20 6.98
C THR A 171 15.37 -10.70 7.01
N MET A 172 14.14 -10.28 7.22
CA MET A 172 13.78 -8.86 7.24
C MET A 172 12.75 -8.58 8.33
N GLU A 173 12.93 -7.47 9.03
CA GLU A 173 11.95 -6.86 9.93
C GLU A 173 11.58 -5.48 9.37
N CYS A 174 10.29 -5.15 9.36
CA CYS A 174 9.81 -3.85 8.95
C CYS A 174 8.75 -3.30 9.90
N ALA A 175 9.10 -2.22 10.61
CA ALA A 175 8.20 -1.48 11.46
C ALA A 175 7.59 -0.27 10.72
N ALA A 176 6.27 -0.14 10.74
CA ALA A 176 5.58 1.01 10.14
C ALA A 176 4.21 1.31 10.75
N LYS A 177 3.93 2.59 11.02
CA LYS A 177 2.58 3.09 11.34
C LYS A 177 1.95 3.68 10.09
N ALA A 178 1.41 2.81 9.25
CA ALA A 178 0.90 3.12 7.92
C ALA A 178 -0.63 2.91 7.81
N TYR A 179 -1.30 3.60 6.90
CA TYR A 179 -2.68 3.26 6.51
C TYR A 179 -2.72 1.95 5.70
N GLU A 180 -1.73 1.75 4.83
CA GLU A 180 -1.56 0.54 4.01
C GLU A 180 -0.11 0.02 4.03
N ALA A 181 0.04 -1.29 3.90
CA ALA A 181 1.32 -1.95 3.69
C ALA A 181 1.24 -2.87 2.47
N HIS A 182 2.33 -2.94 1.71
CA HIS A 182 2.41 -3.73 0.47
C HIS A 182 3.75 -4.46 0.45
N VAL A 183 3.76 -5.77 0.22
CA VAL A 183 4.99 -6.56 0.01
C VAL A 183 4.88 -7.28 -1.31
N ARG A 184 5.87 -7.08 -2.19
CA ARG A 184 5.85 -7.61 -3.55
C ARG A 184 7.16 -8.27 -3.96
N GLY A 185 7.07 -9.48 -4.51
CA GLY A 185 8.19 -10.18 -5.15
C GLY A 185 9.38 -10.30 -4.21
N LEU A 186 9.18 -10.78 -2.98
CA LEU A 186 10.20 -10.90 -1.93
C LEU A 186 10.39 -12.37 -1.53
N SER A 187 11.64 -12.85 -1.52
CA SER A 187 11.97 -14.20 -1.03
C SER A 187 13.02 -14.10 0.06
N CYS A 188 12.69 -14.54 1.25
CA CYS A 188 13.61 -14.54 2.40
C CYS A 188 13.24 -15.65 3.39
N ASP A 189 14.18 -16.03 4.25
CA ASP A 189 13.97 -17.07 5.26
C ASP A 189 12.88 -16.66 6.27
N GLY A 190 12.71 -15.36 6.51
CA GLY A 190 11.69 -14.81 7.40
C GLY A 190 11.47 -13.31 7.18
N LEU A 191 10.21 -12.90 7.19
CA LEU A 191 9.74 -11.53 7.10
C LEU A 191 8.84 -11.20 8.29
N GLU A 192 9.28 -10.32 9.17
CA GLU A 192 8.49 -9.80 10.29
C GLU A 192 7.95 -8.40 9.95
N LEU A 193 6.64 -8.22 10.08
CA LEU A 193 5.91 -6.98 9.80
C LEU A 193 5.30 -6.43 11.10
N ASP A 194 6.00 -5.50 11.74
CA ASP A 194 5.52 -4.71 12.87
C ASP A 194 4.71 -3.50 12.40
N VAL A 195 3.53 -3.80 11.88
CA VAL A 195 2.69 -2.79 11.21
C VAL A 195 1.49 -2.37 12.05
N ARG A 196 1.13 -1.10 11.95
CA ARG A 196 -0.17 -0.60 12.43
C ARG A 196 -0.99 -0.14 11.23
N THR A 197 -1.49 -1.09 10.46
CA THR A 197 -2.22 -0.90 9.19
C THR A 197 -3.60 -1.55 9.24
N GLN A 198 -4.52 -1.11 8.38
CA GLN A 198 -5.82 -1.76 8.16
C GLN A 198 -5.83 -2.62 6.90
N ARG A 199 -4.83 -2.45 6.02
CA ARG A 199 -4.69 -3.19 4.78
C ARG A 199 -3.26 -3.66 4.56
N LEU A 200 -3.11 -4.92 4.18
CA LEU A 200 -1.85 -5.53 3.83
C LEU A 200 -2.02 -6.33 2.54
N ASP A 201 -1.29 -5.98 1.49
CA ASP A 201 -1.23 -6.77 0.27
C ASP A 201 0.09 -7.58 0.24
N LEU A 202 0.00 -8.90 0.07
CA LEU A 202 1.13 -9.82 -0.12
C LEU A 202 1.07 -10.40 -1.53
N ASP A 203 2.07 -10.10 -2.36
CA ASP A 203 2.15 -10.47 -3.77
C ASP A 203 3.49 -11.12 -4.07
N ASP A 204 3.53 -12.37 -4.51
CA ASP A 204 4.79 -13.06 -4.84
C ASP A 204 5.79 -13.04 -3.66
N VAL A 205 5.30 -13.33 -2.46
CA VAL A 205 6.10 -13.39 -1.23
C VAL A 205 6.33 -14.86 -0.85
N HIS A 206 7.59 -15.23 -0.67
CA HIS A 206 8.01 -16.60 -0.38
C HIS A 206 8.75 -16.67 0.95
N GLY A 207 8.38 -17.62 1.80
CA GLY A 207 9.02 -17.88 3.09
C GLY A 207 8.06 -17.84 4.27
N HIS A 208 8.56 -17.45 5.44
CA HIS A 208 7.75 -17.27 6.65
C HIS A 208 7.48 -15.79 6.87
N VAL A 209 6.21 -15.39 6.82
CA VAL A 209 5.74 -14.04 7.08
C VAL A 209 5.07 -13.99 8.44
N GLU A 210 5.56 -13.16 9.34
CA GLU A 210 4.96 -12.88 10.64
C GLU A 210 4.36 -11.46 10.62
N ILE A 211 3.08 -11.33 10.93
CA ILE A 211 2.35 -10.07 10.93
C ILE A 211 1.95 -9.74 12.37
N ASN A 212 2.57 -8.71 12.93
CA ASN A 212 2.25 -8.22 14.27
C ASN A 212 1.34 -7.00 14.16
N CYS A 213 0.04 -7.17 14.42
CA CYS A 213 -0.90 -6.05 14.38
C CYS A 213 -2.07 -6.22 15.36
N ASN A 214 -2.47 -5.10 15.99
CA ASN A 214 -3.59 -5.07 16.93
C ASN A 214 -4.77 -4.22 16.40
N LEU A 215 -4.86 -4.05 15.09
CA LEU A 215 -6.00 -3.44 14.42
C LEU A 215 -6.74 -4.50 13.61
N ASP A 216 -8.02 -4.25 13.37
CA ASP A 216 -8.74 -5.01 12.36
C ASP A 216 -8.09 -4.77 10.99
N MET A 217 -7.79 -5.85 10.28
CA MET A 217 -6.98 -5.82 9.06
C MET A 217 -7.58 -6.67 7.95
N GLU A 218 -7.53 -6.15 6.73
CA GLU A 218 -7.69 -6.93 5.50
C GLU A 218 -6.31 -7.29 4.95
N ILE A 219 -6.05 -8.59 4.81
CA ILE A 219 -4.81 -9.16 4.27
C ILE A 219 -5.17 -9.82 2.93
N ASP A 220 -4.68 -9.28 1.82
CA ASP A 220 -4.90 -9.85 0.50
C ASP A 220 -3.62 -10.58 0.03
N CYS A 221 -3.62 -11.91 0.07
CA CYS A 221 -2.55 -12.73 -0.48
C CYS A 221 -2.87 -13.08 -1.95
N LEU A 222 -2.17 -12.42 -2.89
CA LEU A 222 -2.27 -12.73 -4.33
C LEU A 222 -1.57 -14.05 -4.69
N SER A 223 -0.58 -14.42 -3.88
CA SER A 223 0.05 -15.74 -3.86
C SER A 223 0.22 -16.19 -2.41
N LEU A 224 0.37 -17.50 -2.21
CA LEU A 224 0.73 -18.06 -0.91
C LEU A 224 1.73 -19.18 -1.14
N ASP A 225 2.97 -18.95 -0.72
CA ASP A 225 4.07 -19.92 -0.76
C ASP A 225 4.86 -19.87 0.55
N GLY A 226 4.57 -20.81 1.43
CA GLY A 226 5.14 -20.89 2.78
C GLY A 226 4.12 -20.56 3.87
N ARG A 227 4.54 -19.81 4.88
CA ARG A 227 3.81 -19.66 6.14
C ARG A 227 3.47 -18.20 6.41
N VAL A 228 2.22 -17.94 6.82
CA VAL A 228 1.75 -16.61 7.24
C VAL A 228 1.19 -16.71 8.65
N ASP A 229 1.84 -16.06 9.59
CA ASP A 229 1.42 -16.00 10.99
C ASP A 229 0.84 -14.62 11.30
N VAL A 230 -0.37 -14.60 11.83
CA VAL A 230 -1.05 -13.37 12.26
C VAL A 230 -1.07 -13.31 13.77
N ASN A 231 -0.26 -12.41 14.32
CA ASN A 231 -0.11 -12.14 15.73
C ASN A 231 -0.94 -10.92 16.14
N GLN A 232 -1.98 -11.12 16.96
CA GLN A 232 -2.92 -10.05 17.31
C GLN A 232 -3.52 -10.11 18.73
N LEU A 233 -3.85 -8.93 19.26
CA LEU A 233 -4.54 -8.73 20.53
C LEU A 233 -5.82 -7.93 20.35
N SER A 234 -6.95 -8.53 20.70
CA SER A 234 -8.29 -7.90 20.66
C SER A 234 -8.64 -7.31 19.29
N ALA A 235 -8.34 -8.04 18.22
CA ALA A 235 -8.57 -7.62 16.84
C ALA A 235 -9.19 -8.75 15.99
N THR A 236 -9.80 -8.35 14.87
CA THR A 236 -10.37 -9.25 13.86
C THR A 236 -9.74 -8.98 12.52
N SER A 237 -9.04 -9.97 11.98
CA SER A 237 -8.41 -9.88 10.66
C SER A 237 -9.11 -10.78 9.65
N ARG A 238 -9.11 -10.37 8.39
CA ARG A 238 -9.57 -11.18 7.26
C ARG A 238 -8.39 -11.40 6.31
N ILE A 239 -8.09 -12.64 5.98
CA ILE A 239 -7.07 -13.01 5.00
C ILE A 239 -7.71 -13.67 3.78
N SER A 240 -7.49 -13.10 2.61
CA SER A 240 -7.83 -13.69 1.32
C SER A 240 -6.64 -14.53 0.84
N VAL A 241 -6.86 -15.80 0.53
CA VAL A 241 -5.85 -16.70 -0.07
C VAL A 241 -6.27 -17.12 -1.48
N PRO A 242 -5.33 -17.48 -2.37
CA PRO A 242 -5.68 -17.90 -3.73
C PRO A 242 -6.57 -19.15 -3.73
N LYS A 243 -7.64 -19.12 -4.52
CA LYS A 243 -8.60 -20.22 -4.59
C LYS A 243 -7.94 -21.54 -5.02
N GLY A 244 -8.23 -22.60 -4.25
CA GLY A 244 -7.76 -23.96 -4.55
C GLY A 244 -6.34 -24.26 -4.09
N THR A 245 -5.60 -23.27 -3.57
CA THR A 245 -4.33 -23.51 -2.89
C THR A 245 -4.58 -24.30 -1.61
N PRO A 246 -3.97 -25.49 -1.42
CA PRO A 246 -4.03 -26.22 -0.15
C PRO A 246 -3.38 -25.41 0.96
N VAL A 247 -4.06 -25.28 2.10
CA VAL A 247 -3.58 -24.53 3.27
C VAL A 247 -3.88 -25.29 4.56
N ALA A 248 -2.87 -25.45 5.40
CA ALA A 248 -3.01 -25.88 6.77
C ALA A 248 -3.34 -24.67 7.65
N VAL A 249 -4.40 -24.78 8.46
CA VAL A 249 -4.89 -23.67 9.29
C VAL A 249 -4.60 -23.97 10.75
N LEU A 250 -3.81 -23.12 11.39
CA LEU A 250 -3.44 -23.25 12.80
C LEU A 250 -4.04 -22.12 13.63
N THR A 251 -4.38 -22.40 14.88
CA THR A 251 -4.98 -21.41 15.77
C THR A 251 -4.54 -21.63 17.20
N HIS A 252 -3.87 -20.63 17.75
CA HIS A 252 -3.30 -20.64 19.08
C HIS A 252 -3.70 -19.39 19.88
N GLY A 253 -3.66 -19.53 21.21
CA GLY A 253 -3.87 -18.44 22.15
C GLY A 253 -5.24 -18.42 22.85
N LEU A 254 -5.48 -17.37 23.63
CA LEU A 254 -6.56 -17.32 24.63
C LEU A 254 -7.79 -16.60 24.10
N ARG A 255 -8.96 -17.27 24.10
CA ARG A 255 -10.22 -16.72 23.56
C ARG A 255 -10.08 -16.32 22.09
N THR A 256 -9.37 -17.14 21.33
CA THR A 256 -9.01 -16.88 19.93
C THR A 256 -9.63 -17.93 19.03
N ARG A 257 -10.09 -17.54 17.84
CA ARG A 257 -10.74 -18.48 16.90
C ARG A 257 -10.44 -18.10 15.45
N THR A 258 -10.46 -19.10 14.58
CA THR A 258 -10.36 -18.92 13.14
C THR A 258 -11.62 -19.42 12.45
N ILE A 259 -12.11 -18.66 11.47
CA ILE A 259 -13.26 -18.98 10.65
C ILE A 259 -12.77 -19.18 9.21
N VAL A 260 -13.01 -20.35 8.65
CA VAL A 260 -12.68 -20.64 7.25
C VAL A 260 -13.95 -20.49 6.40
N GLY A 261 -13.91 -19.54 5.47
CA GLY A 261 -14.96 -19.23 4.52
C GLY A 261 -14.89 -20.08 3.24
N GLY A 262 -15.74 -19.74 2.26
CA GLY A 262 -15.80 -20.44 0.99
C GLY A 262 -14.54 -20.25 0.13
N GLY A 263 -14.22 -21.25 -0.70
CA GLY A 263 -13.12 -21.16 -1.68
C GLY A 263 -11.74 -21.53 -1.15
N VAL A 264 -11.58 -21.71 0.16
CA VAL A 264 -10.35 -22.19 0.79
C VAL A 264 -10.29 -23.72 0.69
N HIS A 265 -9.14 -24.27 0.29
CA HIS A 265 -8.89 -25.71 0.33
C HIS A 265 -8.05 -26.04 1.57
N VAL A 266 -8.71 -26.50 2.64
CA VAL A 266 -8.03 -26.86 3.88
C VAL A 266 -7.46 -28.27 3.77
N ASP A 267 -6.16 -28.40 4.06
CA ASP A 267 -5.43 -29.66 4.11
C ASP A 267 -4.37 -29.57 5.22
N GLU A 268 -4.41 -30.47 6.21
CA GLU A 268 -3.51 -30.46 7.37
C GLU A 268 -2.05 -30.77 6.98
N ASP A 269 -1.85 -31.47 5.86
CA ASP A 269 -0.52 -31.83 5.34
C ASP A 269 -0.02 -30.83 4.28
N ALA A 270 -0.75 -29.72 4.06
CA ALA A 270 -0.36 -28.70 3.10
C ALA A 270 0.98 -28.04 3.48
N ALA A 271 1.79 -27.75 2.46
CA ALA A 271 3.03 -27.00 2.63
C ALA A 271 2.77 -25.53 3.04
N ASN A 272 1.65 -24.97 2.63
CA ASN A 272 1.27 -23.61 2.98
C ASN A 272 0.52 -23.59 4.31
N ILE A 273 0.91 -22.68 5.20
CA ILE A 273 0.35 -22.57 6.54
C ILE A 273 -0.19 -21.16 6.74
N VAL A 274 -1.40 -21.05 7.27
CA VAL A 274 -1.93 -19.80 7.82
C VAL A 274 -2.22 -20.02 9.29
N GLU A 275 -1.51 -19.29 10.15
CA GLU A 275 -1.64 -19.38 11.60
C GLU A 275 -2.21 -18.10 12.19
N LEU A 276 -3.12 -18.27 13.15
CA LEU A 276 -3.51 -17.22 14.07
C LEU A 276 -2.89 -17.50 15.44
N ASN A 277 -2.11 -16.56 15.98
CA ASN A 277 -1.73 -16.54 17.38
C ASN A 277 -2.23 -15.25 18.03
N GLY A 278 -3.11 -15.35 19.02
CA GLY A 278 -3.64 -14.13 19.61
C GLY A 278 -4.34 -14.27 20.95
N VAL A 279 -4.78 -13.14 21.47
CA VAL A 279 -5.61 -13.06 22.68
C VAL A 279 -6.88 -12.29 22.37
N ALA A 280 -8.04 -12.88 22.65
CA ALA A 280 -9.36 -12.32 22.35
C ALA A 280 -9.51 -11.88 20.88
N SER A 281 -9.00 -12.69 19.95
CA SER A 281 -8.88 -12.30 18.54
C SER A 281 -9.55 -13.28 17.58
N GLU A 282 -9.83 -12.83 16.36
CA GLU A 282 -10.44 -13.63 15.30
C GLU A 282 -9.68 -13.49 13.97
N LEU A 283 -9.53 -14.59 13.23
CA LEU A 283 -9.05 -14.58 11.85
C LEU A 283 -10.12 -15.21 10.94
N ILE A 284 -10.49 -14.52 9.87
CA ILE A 284 -11.40 -15.02 8.84
C ILE A 284 -10.56 -15.31 7.60
N ILE A 285 -10.58 -16.55 7.10
CA ILE A 285 -9.82 -16.98 5.92
C ILE A 285 -10.79 -17.20 4.76
N GLU A 286 -10.61 -16.55 3.62
CA GLU A 286 -11.47 -16.68 2.44
C GLU A 286 -10.66 -16.99 1.18
N GLY A 287 -11.23 -17.78 0.27
CA GLY A 287 -10.62 -18.07 -1.03
C GLY A 287 -11.05 -17.07 -2.09
N LYS A 288 -10.09 -16.42 -2.74
CA LYS A 288 -10.31 -15.41 -3.78
C LYS A 288 -9.76 -15.85 -5.14
#